data_AF-A0A136Q711-F1
#
_entry.id   AF-A0A136Q711-F1
#
_cell.length_a   1.000
_cell.length_b   1.000
_cell.length_c   1.000
_cell.angle_alpha   90.00
_cell.angle_beta   90.00
_cell.angle_gamma   90.00
#
_symmetry.space_group_name_H-M   'P 1'
#
loop_
_entity.id
_entity.type
_entity.pdbx_description
1 polymer ?
#
loop_
_entity_poly.entity_id
_entity_poly.type
_entity_poly.pdbx_seq_one_letter_code
_entity_poly.pdbx_strand_id
1 'polypeptide(L)'
;MIIAIYQKKVDGTMRAEKSRETRKKLIDKGIEIIRREGIGNFSIRRIAKECGMSPKGPYNYFEDANDFMNEIKHRILRGMMRRLYSDDVLREKEPLQRLIKLEKEYYSYYGRYFHLLNQIFSKAPMTQYYIEDDGEIWQYIMDYPLVIDENQGRSTKLYKQMVLAALMEGMPYTVDKNSENAGEHVMGILKTGLSCIDGTIDKGGEK
;
A
#
# COMPACT_ATOMS: atom_id res chain seq x y z
N MET A 1 -10.98 30.91 -37.05
CA MET A 1 -10.74 31.15 -35.60
C MET A 1 -11.13 29.94 -34.75
N ILE A 2 -12.35 29.40 -34.88
CA ILE A 2 -12.83 28.24 -34.12
C ILE A 2 -11.97 26.97 -34.33
N ILE A 3 -11.60 26.66 -35.58
CA ILE A 3 -10.74 25.50 -35.89
C ILE A 3 -9.36 25.60 -35.22
N ALA A 4 -8.74 26.78 -35.22
CA ALA A 4 -7.43 27.00 -34.59
C ALA A 4 -7.50 26.87 -33.05
N ILE A 5 -8.60 27.30 -32.43
CA ILE A 5 -8.85 27.10 -31.00
C ILE A 5 -9.03 25.62 -30.69
N TYR A 6 -9.76 24.90 -31.54
CA TYR A 6 -9.98 23.46 -31.39
C TYR A 6 -8.68 22.66 -31.52
N GLN A 7 -7.86 22.97 -32.53
CA GLN A 7 -6.54 22.36 -32.74
C GLN A 7 -5.62 22.58 -31.54
N LYS A 8 -5.54 23.83 -31.03
CA LYS A 8 -4.71 24.19 -29.88
C LYS A 8 -5.15 23.47 -28.59
N LYS A 9 -6.46 23.26 -28.42
CA LYS A 9 -7.01 22.47 -27.31
C LYS A 9 -6.61 21.00 -27.44
N VAL A 10 -6.77 20.39 -28.61
CA VAL A 10 -6.38 19.00 -28.88
C VAL A 10 -4.87 18.79 -28.67
N ASP A 11 -4.02 19.67 -29.20
CA ASP A 11 -2.56 19.60 -29.04
C ASP A 11 -2.13 19.74 -27.57
N GLY A 12 -2.80 20.63 -26.81
CA GLY A 12 -2.59 20.77 -25.37
C GLY A 12 -2.94 19.49 -24.61
N THR A 13 -4.04 18.84 -24.99
CA THR A 13 -4.49 17.58 -24.36
C THR A 13 -3.51 16.45 -24.63
N MET A 14 -3.03 16.32 -25.88
CA MET A 14 -2.06 15.30 -26.30
C MET A 14 -0.69 15.49 -25.61
N ARG A 15 -0.23 16.74 -25.45
CA ARG A 15 1.01 17.03 -24.71
C ARG A 15 0.89 16.68 -23.22
N ALA A 16 -0.24 16.99 -22.59
CA ALA A 16 -0.49 16.64 -21.20
C ALA A 16 -0.53 15.11 -20.98
N GLU A 17 -1.15 14.37 -21.91
CA GLU A 17 -1.18 12.92 -21.87
C GLU A 17 0.21 12.29 -22.02
N LYS A 18 0.99 12.75 -23.01
CA LYS A 18 2.38 12.30 -23.19
C LYS A 18 3.24 12.59 -21.97
N SER A 19 3.03 13.73 -21.32
CA SER A 19 3.71 14.11 -20.09
C SER A 19 3.39 13.13 -18.95
N ARG A 20 2.11 12.83 -18.73
CA ARG A 20 1.67 11.84 -17.73
C ARG A 20 2.23 10.44 -17.99
N GLU A 21 2.23 10.00 -19.24
CA GLU A 21 2.77 8.68 -19.61
C GLU A 21 4.28 8.61 -19.37
N THR A 22 5.02 9.69 -19.65
CA THR A 22 6.46 9.73 -19.37
C THR A 22 6.74 9.71 -17.87
N ARG A 23 5.97 10.48 -17.09
CA ARG A 23 6.04 10.48 -15.63
C ARG A 23 5.80 9.08 -15.06
N LYS A 24 4.78 8.37 -15.57
CA LYS A 24 4.47 7.00 -15.17
C LYS A 24 5.61 6.03 -15.49
N LYS A 25 6.21 6.11 -16.69
CA LYS A 25 7.37 5.28 -17.07
C LYS A 25 8.57 5.47 -16.13
N LEU A 26 8.84 6.71 -15.73
CA LEU A 26 9.89 7.02 -14.76
C LEU A 26 9.62 6.36 -13.40
N ILE A 27 8.38 6.47 -12.89
CA ILE A 27 7.95 5.82 -11.64
C ILE A 27 8.06 4.30 -11.73
N ASP A 28 7.50 3.69 -12.78
CA ASP A 28 7.52 2.24 -12.96
C ASP A 28 8.97 1.71 -13.06
N LYS A 29 9.87 2.44 -13.72
CA LYS A 29 11.30 2.11 -13.78
C LYS A 29 11.99 2.24 -12.42
N GLY A 30 11.69 3.29 -11.65
CA GLY A 30 12.18 3.44 -10.28
C GLY A 30 11.76 2.27 -9.39
N ILE A 31 10.49 1.86 -9.48
CA ILE A 31 9.95 0.69 -8.77
C ILE A 31 10.70 -0.59 -9.16
N GLU A 32 10.95 -0.80 -10.45
CA GLU A 32 11.68 -1.98 -10.94
C GLU A 32 13.09 -2.06 -10.34
N ILE A 33 13.86 -0.96 -10.39
CA ILE A 33 15.21 -0.89 -9.85
C ILE A 33 15.19 -1.18 -8.34
N ILE A 34 14.29 -0.55 -7.59
CA ILE A 34 14.19 -0.76 -6.14
C ILE A 34 13.83 -2.22 -5.82
N ARG A 35 12.91 -2.83 -6.58
CA ARG A 35 12.52 -4.22 -6.36
C ARG A 35 13.67 -5.20 -6.62
N ARG A 36 14.47 -4.96 -7.66
CA ARG A 36 15.55 -5.86 -8.07
C ARG A 36 16.82 -5.67 -7.25
N GLU A 37 17.11 -4.43 -6.85
CA GLU A 37 18.45 -4.04 -6.37
C GLU A 37 18.42 -3.31 -5.04
N GLY A 38 17.23 -3.12 -4.46
CA GLY A 38 17.04 -2.40 -3.21
C GLY A 38 17.11 -0.88 -3.38
N ILE A 39 16.66 -0.17 -2.35
CA ILE A 39 16.53 1.29 -2.39
C ILE A 39 17.86 2.03 -2.42
N GLY A 40 18.94 1.44 -1.90
CA GLY A 40 20.28 2.03 -1.95
C GLY A 40 20.80 2.28 -3.37
N ASN A 41 20.24 1.56 -4.36
CA ASN A 41 20.57 1.70 -5.77
C ASN A 41 19.64 2.65 -6.53
N PHE A 42 18.71 3.33 -5.83
CA PHE A 42 17.86 4.34 -6.44
C PHE A 42 18.69 5.53 -6.91
N SER A 43 18.59 5.87 -8.20
CA SER A 43 19.30 7.01 -8.79
C SER A 43 18.50 7.58 -9.95
N ILE A 44 18.13 8.87 -9.84
CA ILE A 44 17.39 9.59 -10.88
C ILE A 44 18.16 9.58 -12.20
N ARG A 45 19.48 9.77 -12.15
CA ARG A 45 20.32 9.75 -13.35
C ARG A 45 20.31 8.39 -14.04
N ARG A 46 20.33 7.30 -13.25
CA ARG A 46 20.24 5.94 -13.77
C ARG A 46 18.87 5.67 -14.38
N ILE A 47 17.80 6.03 -13.67
CA ILE A 47 16.42 5.91 -14.17
C ILE A 47 16.25 6.68 -15.48
N ALA A 48 16.78 7.91 -15.56
CA ALA A 48 16.78 8.71 -16.77
C ALA A 48 17.45 7.96 -17.93
N LYS A 49 18.66 7.44 -17.70
CA LYS A 49 19.41 6.66 -18.70
C LYS A 49 18.64 5.43 -19.16
N GLU A 50 18.08 4.66 -18.23
CA GLU A 50 17.28 3.45 -18.56
C GLU A 50 15.95 3.78 -19.27
N CYS A 51 15.46 5.03 -19.13
CA CYS A 51 14.30 5.53 -19.87
C CYS A 51 14.68 6.27 -21.18
N GLY A 52 15.97 6.27 -21.57
CA GLY A 52 16.44 6.96 -22.78
C GLY A 52 16.40 8.50 -22.69
N MET A 53 16.43 9.04 -21.47
CA MET A 53 16.36 10.48 -21.19
C MET A 53 17.73 11.06 -20.82
N SER A 54 17.88 12.38 -21.01
CA SER A 54 19.04 13.09 -20.49
C SER A 54 19.05 13.07 -18.95
N PRO A 55 20.22 13.27 -18.30
CA PRO A 55 20.29 13.32 -16.83
C PRO A 55 19.40 14.38 -16.18
N LYS A 56 19.04 15.44 -16.91
CA LYS A 56 18.12 16.49 -16.45
C LYS A 56 16.65 16.18 -16.76
N GLY A 57 16.37 15.22 -17.64
CA GLY A 57 15.03 14.92 -18.15
C GLY A 57 13.97 14.65 -17.08
N PRO A 58 14.23 13.87 -16.02
CA PRO A 58 13.26 13.63 -14.96
C PRO A 58 12.84 14.88 -14.20
N TYR A 59 13.69 15.91 -14.09
CA TYR A 59 13.37 17.15 -13.37
C TYR A 59 12.32 18.02 -14.08
N ASN A 60 11.89 17.63 -15.29
CA ASN A 60 10.71 18.20 -15.92
C ASN A 60 9.38 17.65 -15.34
N TYR A 61 9.44 16.59 -14.54
CA TYR A 61 8.28 15.85 -14.03
C TYR A 61 8.24 15.74 -12.51
N PHE A 62 9.39 15.95 -11.86
CA PHE A 62 9.56 15.88 -10.41
C PHE A 62 10.41 17.06 -9.97
N GLU A 63 10.05 17.69 -8.86
CA GLU A 63 10.77 18.87 -8.34
C GLU A 63 12.18 18.49 -7.90
N ASP A 64 12.30 17.39 -7.16
CA ASP A 64 13.55 16.89 -6.64
C ASP A 64 13.53 15.35 -6.43
N ALA A 65 14.57 14.85 -5.76
CA ALA A 65 14.69 13.43 -5.45
C ALA A 65 13.67 12.92 -4.44
N ASN A 66 13.25 13.77 -3.50
CA ASN A 66 12.26 13.42 -2.49
C ASN A 66 10.87 13.34 -3.11
N ASP A 67 10.51 14.30 -3.96
CA ASP A 67 9.26 14.30 -4.72
C ASP A 67 9.13 13.02 -5.56
N PHE A 68 10.17 12.68 -6.33
CA PHE A 68 10.17 11.45 -7.12
C PHE A 68 10.07 10.19 -6.23
N MET A 69 10.81 10.14 -5.12
CA MET A 69 10.71 9.01 -4.18
C MET A 69 9.31 8.92 -3.54
N ASN A 70 8.68 10.05 -3.20
CA ASN A 70 7.34 10.07 -2.63
C ASN A 70 6.29 9.58 -3.64
N GLU A 71 6.42 9.93 -4.91
CA GLU A 71 5.57 9.39 -5.98
C GLU A 71 5.68 7.88 -6.14
N ILE A 72 6.91 7.35 -6.03
CA ILE A 72 7.13 5.90 -6.01
C ILE A 72 6.45 5.25 -4.80
N LYS A 73 6.59 5.84 -3.61
CA LYS A 73 5.91 5.36 -2.39
C LYS A 73 4.39 5.39 -2.57
N HIS A 74 3.81 6.51 -3.00
CA HIS A 74 2.39 6.66 -3.26
C HIS A 74 1.88 5.64 -4.30
N ARG A 75 2.65 5.37 -5.35
CA ARG A 75 2.28 4.36 -6.37
C ARG A 75 2.17 2.95 -5.79
N ILE A 76 3.08 2.58 -4.89
CA ILE A 76 3.09 1.27 -4.23
C ILE A 76 2.00 1.20 -3.16
N LEU A 77 1.83 2.25 -2.37
CA LEU A 77 0.79 2.40 -1.37
C LEU A 77 -0.62 2.28 -2.00
N ARG A 78 -0.90 3.05 -3.06
CA ARG A 78 -2.13 2.88 -3.87
C ARG A 78 -2.33 1.46 -4.36
N GLY A 79 -1.26 0.83 -4.83
CA GLY A 79 -1.32 -0.55 -5.31
C GLY A 79 -1.71 -1.54 -4.22
N MET A 80 -1.26 -1.31 -2.99
CA MET A 80 -1.66 -2.09 -1.82
C MET A 80 -3.13 -1.86 -1.49
N MET A 81 -3.57 -0.59 -1.38
CA MET A 81 -4.96 -0.26 -1.05
C MET A 81 -5.94 -0.85 -2.05
N ARG A 82 -5.65 -0.80 -3.35
CA ARG A 82 -6.50 -1.43 -4.38
C ARG A 82 -6.69 -2.94 -4.19
N ARG A 83 -5.70 -3.64 -3.62
CA ARG A 83 -5.83 -5.07 -3.32
C ARG A 83 -6.68 -5.31 -2.08
N LEU A 84 -6.42 -4.54 -1.02
CA LEU A 84 -7.17 -4.60 0.24
C LEU A 84 -8.65 -4.23 0.05
N TYR A 85 -8.94 -3.31 -0.87
CA TYR A 85 -10.30 -2.86 -1.24
C TYR A 85 -10.86 -3.56 -2.48
N SER A 86 -10.30 -4.71 -2.86
CA SER A 86 -10.86 -5.45 -4.00
C SER A 86 -12.26 -5.97 -3.69
N ASP A 87 -13.09 -6.11 -4.73
CA ASP A 87 -14.44 -6.67 -4.65
C ASP A 87 -14.48 -8.02 -3.90
N ASP A 88 -13.47 -8.87 -4.09
CA ASP A 88 -13.39 -10.18 -3.42
C ASP A 88 -13.26 -10.05 -1.89
N VAL A 89 -12.49 -9.06 -1.43
CA VAL A 89 -12.32 -8.76 0.00
C VAL A 89 -13.61 -8.11 0.54
N LEU A 90 -14.14 -7.11 -0.16
CA LEU A 90 -15.28 -6.32 0.32
C LEU A 90 -16.60 -7.10 0.36
N ARG A 91 -16.74 -8.19 -0.40
CA ARG A 91 -17.94 -9.03 -0.39
C ARG A 91 -17.97 -10.05 0.74
N GLU A 92 -16.83 -10.40 1.34
CA GLU A 92 -16.75 -11.40 2.41
C GLU A 92 -17.33 -10.84 3.72
N LYS A 93 -18.44 -11.36 4.23
CA LYS A 93 -19.11 -10.75 5.40
C LYS A 93 -18.64 -11.33 6.73
N GLU A 94 -18.07 -12.54 6.73
CA GLU A 94 -17.62 -13.18 7.95
C GLU A 94 -16.32 -12.53 8.45
N PRO A 95 -16.26 -11.98 9.68
CA PRO A 95 -15.12 -11.18 10.13
C PRO A 95 -13.78 -11.89 10.03
N LEU A 96 -13.71 -13.14 10.50
CA LEU A 96 -12.49 -13.94 10.43
C LEU A 96 -12.08 -14.19 8.98
N GLN A 97 -13.03 -14.53 8.10
CA GLN A 97 -12.73 -14.80 6.69
C GLN A 97 -12.26 -13.54 5.96
N ARG A 98 -12.87 -12.38 6.23
CA ARG A 98 -12.40 -11.13 5.64
C ARG A 98 -10.99 -10.78 6.13
N LEU A 99 -10.72 -10.96 7.42
CA LEU A 99 -9.39 -10.74 8.00
C LEU A 99 -8.34 -11.65 7.35
N ILE A 100 -8.66 -12.93 7.11
CA ILE A 100 -7.77 -13.87 6.42
C ILE A 100 -7.51 -13.42 4.97
N LYS A 101 -8.55 -12.99 4.23
CA LYS A 101 -8.38 -12.48 2.87
C LYS A 101 -7.51 -11.22 2.85
N LEU A 102 -7.76 -10.29 3.77
CA LEU A 102 -6.97 -9.08 3.94
C LEU A 102 -5.50 -9.40 4.22
N GLU A 103 -5.23 -10.30 5.16
CA GLU A 103 -3.87 -10.73 5.49
C GLU A 103 -3.18 -11.36 4.28
N LYS A 104 -3.87 -12.20 3.52
CA LYS A 104 -3.33 -12.81 2.30
C LYS A 104 -2.95 -11.75 1.25
N GLU A 105 -3.83 -10.78 1.00
CA GLU A 105 -3.57 -9.70 0.04
C GLU A 105 -2.43 -8.79 0.50
N TYR A 106 -2.45 -8.40 1.78
CA TYR A 106 -1.40 -7.61 2.42
C TYR A 106 -0.05 -8.32 2.31
N TYR A 107 0.05 -9.55 2.82
CA TYR A 107 1.28 -10.33 2.85
C TYR A 107 1.84 -10.61 1.45
N SER A 108 0.98 -11.00 0.50
CA SER A 108 1.36 -11.22 -0.90
C SER A 108 1.96 -9.96 -1.53
N TYR A 109 1.34 -8.80 -1.29
CA TYR A 109 1.83 -7.54 -1.81
C TYR A 109 3.12 -7.10 -1.10
N TYR A 110 3.15 -7.26 0.22
CA TYR A 110 4.29 -6.92 1.06
C TYR A 110 5.55 -7.66 0.62
N GLY A 111 5.45 -8.97 0.38
CA GLY A 111 6.58 -9.77 -0.13
C GLY A 111 7.15 -9.25 -1.44
N ARG A 112 6.29 -8.76 -2.36
CA ARG A 112 6.72 -8.22 -3.67
C ARG A 112 7.48 -6.90 -3.56
N TYR A 113 7.17 -6.08 -2.55
CA TYR A 113 7.70 -4.73 -2.36
C TYR A 113 8.43 -4.56 -1.02
N PHE A 114 8.89 -5.66 -0.42
CA PHE A 114 9.40 -5.71 0.96
C PHE A 114 10.39 -4.60 1.28
N HIS A 115 11.39 -4.39 0.43
CA HIS A 115 12.42 -3.37 0.63
C HIS A 115 11.86 -1.95 0.75
N LEU A 116 10.85 -1.62 -0.06
CA LEU A 116 10.23 -0.29 -0.04
C LEU A 116 9.25 -0.18 1.13
N LEU A 117 8.37 -1.16 1.29
CA LEU A 117 7.36 -1.16 2.35
C LEU A 117 8.00 -1.20 3.74
N ASN A 118 9.07 -1.98 3.92
CA ASN A 118 9.83 -1.97 5.17
C ASN A 118 10.43 -0.59 5.45
N GLN A 119 10.99 0.11 4.47
CA GLN A 119 11.51 1.47 4.70
C GLN A 119 10.38 2.45 5.03
N ILE A 120 9.28 2.35 4.30
CA ILE A 120 8.05 3.11 4.51
C ILE A 120 7.59 2.93 5.96
N PHE A 121 7.38 1.70 6.44
CA PHE A 121 6.84 1.43 7.78
C PHE A 121 7.84 1.57 8.93
N SER A 122 9.12 1.22 8.73
CA SER A 122 10.14 1.34 9.79
C SER A 122 10.58 2.78 10.05
N LYS A 123 10.47 3.68 9.07
CA LYS A 123 10.90 5.08 9.19
C LYS A 123 9.76 6.08 9.30
N ALA A 124 8.51 5.67 9.11
CA ALA A 124 7.35 6.51 9.34
C ALA A 124 6.72 6.14 10.68
N PRO A 125 6.91 6.93 11.75
CA PRO A 125 6.23 6.69 13.01
C PRO A 125 4.72 6.91 12.82
N MET A 126 3.98 5.82 12.65
CA MET A 126 2.57 5.66 13.01
C MET A 126 1.49 6.54 12.35
N THR A 127 1.73 7.20 11.22
CA THR A 127 0.62 7.64 10.34
C THR A 127 1.14 7.88 8.94
N GLN A 128 1.10 6.84 8.11
CA GLN A 128 1.13 7.09 6.67
C GLN A 128 -0.29 7.44 6.29
N TYR A 129 -0.48 8.67 5.88
CA TYR A 129 -1.62 9.01 5.06
C TYR A 129 -1.12 9.16 3.62
N TYR A 130 -1.97 8.77 2.69
CA TYR A 130 -1.77 9.02 1.28
C TYR A 130 -2.95 9.85 0.80
N ILE A 131 -2.67 10.91 0.05
CA ILE A 131 -3.70 11.81 -0.49
C ILE A 131 -3.85 11.51 -1.99
N GLU A 132 -5.05 11.13 -2.41
CA GLU A 132 -5.42 10.97 -3.82
C GLU A 132 -5.45 12.32 -4.55
N ASP A 133 -5.44 12.27 -5.89
CA ASP A 133 -5.47 13.48 -6.74
C ASP A 133 -6.77 14.30 -6.56
N ASP A 134 -7.84 13.68 -6.06
CA ASP A 134 -9.13 14.31 -5.73
C ASP A 134 -9.20 14.83 -4.28
N GLY A 135 -8.15 14.64 -3.49
CA GLY A 135 -8.06 15.07 -2.10
C GLY A 135 -8.54 14.05 -1.07
N GLU A 136 -8.96 12.83 -1.48
CA GLU A 136 -9.25 11.77 -0.52
C GLU A 136 -8.00 11.38 0.27
N ILE A 137 -8.12 11.29 1.59
CA ILE A 137 -7.02 10.95 2.49
C ILE A 137 -7.22 9.53 3.00
N TRP A 138 -6.28 8.65 2.67
CA TRP A 138 -6.21 7.28 3.13
C TRP A 138 -5.21 7.14 4.26
N GLN A 139 -5.68 6.89 5.48
CA GLN A 139 -4.88 6.60 6.65
C GLN A 139 -4.62 5.10 6.77
N TYR A 140 -3.36 4.70 6.60
CA TYR A 140 -2.91 3.36 6.92
C TYR A 140 -3.25 3.04 8.38
N ILE A 141 -3.59 1.78 8.67
CA ILE A 141 -4.16 1.27 9.95
C ILE A 141 -5.68 1.51 10.09
N MET A 142 -6.16 2.72 9.80
CA MET A 142 -7.55 3.12 10.08
C MET A 142 -8.50 2.74 8.96
N ASP A 143 -8.03 2.84 7.73
CA ASP A 143 -8.81 2.58 6.54
C ASP A 143 -8.54 1.17 6.01
N TYR A 144 -8.32 0.17 6.85
CA TYR A 144 -8.45 -1.23 6.39
C TYR A 144 -9.91 -1.66 6.45
N PRO A 145 -10.44 -2.37 5.44
CA PRO A 145 -11.86 -2.71 5.38
C PRO A 145 -12.19 -3.93 6.24
N LEU A 146 -11.75 -3.90 7.49
CA LEU A 146 -12.03 -4.90 8.52
C LEU A 146 -13.52 -4.92 8.85
N VAL A 147 -14.12 -6.11 8.97
CA VAL A 147 -15.48 -6.24 9.50
C VAL A 147 -15.43 -6.10 11.00
N ILE A 148 -16.17 -5.14 11.53
CA ILE A 148 -16.38 -4.92 12.95
C ILE A 148 -17.85 -4.60 13.17
N ASP A 149 -18.40 -5.06 14.29
CA ASP A 149 -19.81 -4.87 14.62
C ASP A 149 -20.17 -3.37 14.62
N GLU A 150 -21.10 -3.00 13.74
CA GLU A 150 -21.54 -1.61 13.53
C GLU A 150 -22.32 -1.05 14.71
N ASN A 151 -22.85 -1.92 15.59
CA ASN A 151 -23.60 -1.50 16.76
C ASN A 151 -22.69 -1.01 17.91
N GLN A 152 -21.36 -1.12 17.74
CA GLN A 152 -20.42 -0.67 18.76
C GLN A 152 -20.20 0.85 18.73
N GLY A 153 -19.93 1.42 19.90
CA GLY A 153 -19.54 2.81 20.03
C GLY A 153 -18.29 3.13 19.18
N ARG A 154 -18.23 4.34 18.62
CA ARG A 154 -17.15 4.80 17.72
C ARG A 154 -15.74 4.51 18.26
N SER A 155 -15.49 4.77 19.55
CA SER A 155 -14.18 4.56 20.17
C SER A 155 -13.78 3.08 20.21
N THR A 156 -14.73 2.19 20.46
CA THR A 156 -14.51 0.74 20.47
C THR A 156 -14.18 0.25 19.06
N LYS A 157 -14.96 0.67 18.06
CA LYS A 157 -14.72 0.41 16.63
C LYS A 157 -13.29 0.82 16.24
N LEU A 158 -12.88 2.01 16.63
CA LEU A 158 -11.55 2.55 16.35
C LEU A 158 -10.44 1.68 16.95
N TYR A 159 -10.55 1.35 18.24
CA TYR A 159 -9.59 0.51 18.94
C TYR A 159 -9.47 -0.88 18.29
N LYS A 160 -10.61 -1.52 17.95
CA LYS A 160 -10.61 -2.83 17.29
C LYS A 160 -9.89 -2.80 15.95
N GLN A 161 -10.12 -1.77 15.14
CA GLN A 161 -9.41 -1.56 13.88
C GLN A 161 -7.90 -1.43 14.11
N MET A 162 -7.48 -0.58 15.05
CA MET A 162 -6.07 -0.37 15.37
C MET A 162 -5.37 -1.67 15.76
N VAL A 163 -5.98 -2.49 16.62
CA VAL A 163 -5.39 -3.76 17.07
C VAL A 163 -5.29 -4.77 15.92
N LEU A 164 -6.35 -4.95 15.14
CA LEU A 164 -6.35 -5.88 14.00
C LEU A 164 -5.36 -5.46 12.91
N ALA A 165 -5.28 -4.16 12.63
CA ALA A 165 -4.33 -3.62 11.67
C ALA A 165 -2.88 -3.79 12.16
N ALA A 166 -2.59 -3.49 13.44
CA ALA A 166 -1.26 -3.72 14.02
C ALA A 166 -0.86 -5.19 13.94
N LEU A 167 -1.81 -6.10 14.15
CA LEU A 167 -1.59 -7.54 14.02
C LEU A 167 -1.20 -7.89 12.57
N MET A 168 -1.99 -7.45 11.57
CA MET A 168 -1.67 -7.66 10.15
C MET A 168 -0.31 -7.07 9.74
N GLU A 169 -0.03 -5.83 10.15
CA GLU A 169 1.21 -5.14 9.77
C GLU A 169 2.45 -5.75 10.44
N GLY A 170 2.28 -6.40 11.60
CA GLY A 170 3.33 -7.15 12.29
C GLY A 170 3.66 -8.50 11.65
N MET A 171 2.72 -9.11 10.92
CA MET A 171 2.88 -10.48 10.37
C MET A 171 4.12 -10.69 9.50
N PRO A 172 4.50 -9.76 8.59
CA PRO A 172 5.71 -9.93 7.78
C PRO A 172 7.01 -10.05 8.58
N TYR A 173 7.00 -9.70 9.87
CA TYR A 173 8.16 -9.73 10.77
C TYR A 173 8.11 -10.87 11.79
N THR A 174 6.93 -11.45 12.05
CA THR A 174 6.74 -12.48 13.09
C THR A 174 6.62 -13.89 12.51
N VAL A 175 6.20 -14.03 11.26
CA VAL A 175 6.01 -15.33 10.61
C VAL A 175 7.23 -15.68 9.75
N ASP A 176 7.89 -16.79 10.06
CA ASP A 176 8.93 -17.35 9.20
C ASP A 176 8.31 -17.93 7.91
N LYS A 177 8.71 -17.35 6.78
CA LYS A 177 8.20 -17.67 5.44
C LYS A 177 8.65 -19.05 4.95
N ASN A 178 9.74 -19.56 5.50
CA ASN A 178 10.31 -20.85 5.12
C ASN A 178 9.73 -22.01 5.94
N SER A 179 8.87 -21.71 6.92
CA SER A 179 8.19 -22.74 7.70
C SER A 179 7.13 -23.44 6.84
N GLU A 180 7.15 -24.77 6.83
CA GLU A 180 6.11 -25.61 6.20
C GLU A 180 4.70 -25.28 6.73
N ASN A 181 4.61 -24.76 7.96
CA ASN A 181 3.35 -24.47 8.65
C ASN A 181 3.03 -22.96 8.74
N ALA A 182 3.67 -22.12 7.90
CA ALA A 182 3.48 -20.66 7.96
C ALA A 182 2.00 -20.24 7.85
N GLY A 183 1.20 -20.92 7.01
CA GLY A 183 -0.22 -20.64 6.85
C GLY A 183 -1.05 -20.97 8.09
N GLU A 184 -0.75 -22.08 8.77
CA GLU A 184 -1.42 -22.46 10.02
C GLU A 184 -1.06 -21.50 11.16
N HIS A 185 0.20 -21.07 11.20
CA HIS A 185 0.66 -20.11 12.20
C HIS A 185 -0.02 -18.74 12.01
N VAL A 186 -0.11 -18.25 10.77
CA VAL A 186 -0.86 -17.03 10.41
C VAL A 186 -2.31 -17.15 10.90
N MET A 187 -2.96 -18.27 10.58
CA MET A 187 -4.34 -18.53 10.98
C MET A 187 -4.52 -18.52 12.50
N GLY A 188 -3.60 -19.15 13.24
CA GLY A 188 -3.61 -19.19 14.70
C GLY A 188 -3.49 -17.81 15.33
N ILE A 189 -2.59 -16.97 14.81
CA ILE A 189 -2.40 -15.59 15.29
C ILE A 189 -3.66 -14.75 15.02
N LEU A 190 -4.22 -14.81 13.80
CA LEU A 190 -5.43 -14.04 13.46
C LEU A 190 -6.63 -14.44 14.32
N LYS A 191 -6.84 -15.76 14.52
CA LYS A 191 -7.90 -16.27 15.40
C LYS A 191 -7.72 -15.79 16.83
N THR A 192 -6.51 -15.91 17.37
CA THR A 192 -6.20 -15.47 18.74
C THR A 192 -6.43 -13.97 18.89
N GLY A 193 -5.95 -13.17 17.94
CA GLY A 193 -6.15 -11.72 17.93
C GLY A 193 -7.63 -11.33 17.93
N LEU A 194 -8.44 -11.96 17.09
CA LEU A 194 -9.87 -11.71 17.03
C LEU A 194 -10.57 -12.11 18.35
N SER A 195 -10.27 -13.29 18.90
CA SER A 195 -10.83 -13.74 20.17
C SER A 195 -10.48 -12.82 21.35
N CYS A 196 -9.25 -12.31 21.40
CA CYS A 196 -8.83 -11.33 22.42
C CYS A 196 -9.65 -10.04 22.33
N ILE A 197 -9.93 -9.58 21.11
CA ILE A 197 -10.67 -8.33 20.85
C ILE A 197 -12.16 -8.46 21.18
N ASP A 198 -12.73 -9.64 20.99
CA ASP A 198 -14.14 -9.91 21.30
C ASP A 198 -14.38 -10.26 22.77
N GLY A 199 -13.33 -10.27 23.60
CA GLY A 199 -13.43 -10.60 25.02
C GLY A 199 -13.74 -12.07 25.29
N THR A 200 -13.71 -12.91 24.24
CA THR A 200 -13.87 -14.36 24.31
C THR A 200 -12.52 -15.04 24.54
N ILE A 201 -11.73 -14.53 25.50
CA ILE A 201 -10.53 -15.24 25.94
C ILE A 201 -11.03 -16.56 26.53
N ASP A 202 -10.83 -17.64 25.79
CA ASP A 202 -10.94 -18.99 26.34
C ASP A 202 -9.94 -19.03 27.49
N LYS A 203 -10.47 -18.96 28.72
CA LYS A 203 -9.68 -19.25 29.90
C LYS A 203 -9.39 -20.74 29.82
N GLY A 204 -8.33 -21.07 29.09
CA GLY A 204 -7.80 -22.42 28.97
C GLY A 204 -7.88 -23.08 30.34
N GLY A 205 -8.55 -24.23 30.36
CA GLY A 205 -9.16 -24.80 31.55
C GLY A 205 -8.27 -24.75 32.80
N GLU A 206 -8.91 -24.42 33.91
CA GLU A 206 -8.43 -24.80 35.23
C GLU A 206 -8.05 -26.28 35.20
N LYS A 207 -6.75 -26.54 35.35
CA LYS A 207 -6.23 -27.80 35.90
C LYS A 207 -5.50 -27.47 37.18
#